data_AF-A0A6V8DND9-F1
#
_entry.id   AF-A0A6V8DND9-F1
#
_cell.length_a   1.000
_cell.length_b   1.000
_cell.length_c   1.000
_cell.angle_alpha   90.00
_cell.angle_beta   90.00
_cell.angle_gamma   90.00
#
_symmetry.space_group_name_H-M   'P 1'
#
loop_
_entity.id
_entity.type
_entity.pdbx_description
1 polymer ?
#
loop_
_entity_poly.entity_id
_entity_poly.type
_entity_poly.pdbx_seq_one_letter_code
_entity_poly.pdbx_strand_id
1 'polypeptide(L)'
;MEANQRIDLPNQSVAWSPCHIGEGLLIGANCSIGALAHVGRNITLGDGCRIQGGAYIADHCVLNDGVFVGPNATLLNDSYPPSRNAERWRPVVVHSNA
;
A
#
# COMPACT_ATOMS: atom_id res chain seq x y z
N MET A 1 22.73 12.39 -7.00
CA MET A 1 21.70 11.51 -6.40
C MET A 1 20.66 12.43 -5.78
N GLU A 2 19.43 12.40 -6.28
CA GLU A 2 18.34 13.14 -5.63
C GLU A 2 18.11 12.53 -4.25
N ALA A 3 18.04 13.36 -3.22
CA ALA A 3 17.80 12.90 -1.86
C ALA A 3 16.38 12.32 -1.74
N ASN A 4 16.19 11.31 -0.90
CA ASN A 4 14.85 10.81 -0.57
C ASN A 4 13.99 12.00 -0.11
N GLN A 5 12.98 12.35 -0.91
CA GLN A 5 12.10 13.47 -0.64
C GLN A 5 10.81 13.00 0.02
N ARG A 6 10.40 13.70 1.08
CA ARG A 6 9.08 13.54 1.69
C ARG A 6 7.99 14.08 0.76
N ILE A 7 6.94 13.31 0.57
CA ILE A 7 5.72 13.67 -0.15
C ILE A 7 4.60 13.74 0.88
N ASP A 8 3.96 14.90 1.01
CA ASP A 8 2.78 15.03 1.86
C ASP A 8 1.55 14.50 1.13
N LEU A 9 0.78 13.66 1.79
CA LEU A 9 -0.48 13.09 1.34
C LEU A 9 -1.64 13.72 2.14
N PRO A 10 -2.91 13.52 1.72
CA PRO A 10 -4.06 13.92 2.52
C PRO A 10 -4.03 13.33 3.94
N ASN A 11 -4.84 13.90 4.84
CA ASN A 11 -5.06 13.39 6.19
C ASN A 11 -3.80 13.27 7.06
N GLN A 12 -2.83 14.18 6.89
CA GLN A 12 -1.56 14.17 7.63
C GLN A 12 -0.72 12.91 7.38
N SER A 13 -0.98 12.24 6.26
CA SER A 13 -0.22 11.06 5.83
C SER A 13 0.98 11.48 4.99
N VAL A 14 1.96 10.59 4.88
CA VAL A 14 3.22 10.88 4.18
C VAL A 14 3.67 9.71 3.33
N ALA A 15 4.37 10.00 2.24
CA ALA A 15 5.13 9.04 1.47
C ALA A 15 6.59 9.48 1.33
N TRP A 16 7.47 8.54 1.05
CA TRP A 16 8.90 8.79 0.84
C TRP A 16 9.30 8.39 -0.57
N SER A 17 9.81 9.35 -1.35
CA SER A 17 10.32 9.12 -2.69
C SER A 17 11.65 8.34 -2.66
N PRO A 18 11.93 7.49 -3.67
CA PRO A 18 11.02 7.10 -4.75
C PRO A 18 9.99 6.06 -4.27
N CYS A 19 8.71 6.21 -4.62
CA CYS A 19 7.69 5.17 -4.39
C CYS A 19 6.66 5.19 -5.54
N HIS A 20 5.93 4.10 -5.74
CA HIS A 20 4.79 4.07 -6.65
C HIS A 20 3.49 4.12 -5.86
N ILE A 21 2.61 5.05 -6.22
CA ILE A 21 1.25 5.15 -5.69
C ILE A 21 0.31 5.19 -6.90
N GLY A 22 -0.51 4.14 -7.04
CA GLY A 22 -1.51 4.05 -8.09
C GLY A 22 -2.67 5.02 -7.89
N GLU A 23 -3.45 5.21 -8.97
CA GLU A 23 -4.68 6.01 -8.92
C GLU A 23 -5.72 5.40 -7.95
N GLY A 24 -6.58 6.26 -7.42
CA GLY A 24 -7.69 5.82 -6.55
C GLY A 24 -7.28 5.41 -5.14
N LEU A 25 -6.10 5.81 -4.65
CA LEU A 25 -5.72 5.63 -3.25
C LEU A 25 -6.71 6.38 -2.33
N LEU A 26 -7.39 5.63 -1.47
CA LEU A 26 -8.11 6.14 -0.32
C LEU A 26 -7.22 5.94 0.91
N ILE A 27 -6.82 7.03 1.57
CA ILE A 27 -5.88 6.98 2.70
C ILE A 27 -6.48 7.64 3.94
N GLY A 28 -6.47 6.92 5.05
CA GLY A 28 -6.83 7.42 6.38
C GLY A 28 -5.82 8.41 6.94
N ALA A 29 -6.03 8.78 8.20
CA ALA A 29 -5.19 9.73 8.91
C ALA A 29 -3.86 9.12 9.39
N ASN A 30 -2.79 9.91 9.38
CA ASN A 30 -1.50 9.56 9.99
C ASN A 30 -0.84 8.29 9.43
N CYS A 31 -1.02 8.01 8.14
CA CYS A 31 -0.39 6.88 7.47
C CYS A 31 1.01 7.22 6.94
N SER A 32 1.86 6.21 6.78
CA SER A 32 3.18 6.36 6.17
C SER A 32 3.45 5.32 5.10
N ILE A 33 3.92 5.75 3.93
CA ILE A 33 4.37 4.90 2.82
C ILE A 33 5.89 5.06 2.64
N GLY A 34 6.63 3.99 2.84
CA GLY A 34 8.10 3.97 2.76
C GLY A 34 8.63 4.05 1.33
N ALA A 35 9.89 4.44 1.21
CA ALA A 35 10.58 4.46 -0.08
C ALA A 35 10.66 3.05 -0.70
N LEU A 36 10.59 3.00 -2.01
CA LEU A 36 10.54 1.83 -2.88
C LEU A 36 9.27 0.99 -2.74
N ALA A 37 8.31 1.41 -1.92
CA ALA A 37 7.03 0.73 -1.86
C ALA A 37 6.27 0.87 -3.18
N HIS A 38 5.54 -0.18 -3.55
CA HIS A 38 4.58 -0.19 -4.64
C HIS A 38 3.19 -0.33 -4.04
N VAL A 39 2.44 0.77 -4.05
CA VAL A 39 1.03 0.81 -3.68
C VAL A 39 0.22 0.82 -4.98
N GLY A 40 -0.49 -0.26 -5.27
CA GLY A 40 -1.26 -0.42 -6.50
C GLY A 40 -2.45 0.54 -6.61
N ARG A 41 -3.35 0.24 -7.56
CA ARG A 41 -4.55 1.05 -7.84
C ARG A 41 -5.69 0.69 -6.89
N ASN A 42 -6.54 1.66 -6.61
CA ASN A 42 -7.77 1.49 -5.82
C ASN A 42 -7.51 0.86 -4.44
N ILE A 43 -6.40 1.23 -3.80
CA ILE A 43 -6.04 0.78 -2.45
C ILE A 43 -6.85 1.58 -1.42
N THR A 44 -7.28 0.89 -0.36
CA THR A 44 -7.83 1.54 0.83
C THR A 44 -6.91 1.31 2.02
N LEU A 45 -6.42 2.38 2.63
CA LEU A 45 -5.68 2.38 3.89
C LEU A 45 -6.54 3.05 4.96
N GLY A 46 -6.81 2.35 6.07
CA GLY A 46 -7.36 2.91 7.29
C GLY A 46 -6.39 3.82 8.01
N ASP A 47 -6.75 4.28 9.21
CA ASP A 47 -5.95 5.22 9.99
C ASP A 47 -4.69 4.57 10.57
N GLY A 48 -3.57 5.29 10.57
CA GLY A 48 -2.33 4.86 11.20
C GLY A 48 -1.62 3.69 10.52
N CYS A 49 -1.96 3.36 9.28
CA CYS A 49 -1.29 2.32 8.51
C CYS A 49 0.18 2.70 8.21
N ARG A 50 1.07 1.72 8.33
CA ARG A 50 2.51 1.87 8.07
C ARG A 50 2.96 0.87 7.02
N ILE A 51 3.17 1.35 5.80
CA ILE A 51 3.71 0.57 4.69
C ILE A 51 5.21 0.81 4.66
N GLN A 52 6.00 -0.21 5.01
CA GLN A 52 7.45 -0.07 5.03
C GLN A 52 8.05 -0.09 3.63
N GLY A 53 9.31 0.33 3.54
CA GLY A 53 10.00 0.45 2.27
C GLY A 53 10.12 -0.86 1.51
N GLY A 54 10.03 -0.79 0.18
CA GLY A 54 10.08 -1.94 -0.72
C GLY A 54 8.86 -2.86 -0.69
N ALA A 55 7.86 -2.61 0.16
CA ALA A 55 6.66 -3.43 0.22
C ALA A 55 5.84 -3.32 -1.08
N TYR A 56 5.25 -4.43 -1.52
CA TYR A 56 4.36 -4.49 -2.67
C TYR A 56 2.92 -4.76 -2.22
N ILE A 57 2.00 -3.88 -2.58
CA ILE A 57 0.57 -4.02 -2.35
C ILE A 57 -0.12 -4.07 -3.71
N ALA A 58 -0.67 -5.24 -4.06
CA ALA A 58 -1.40 -5.43 -5.30
C ALA A 58 -2.70 -4.60 -5.34
N ASP A 59 -3.19 -4.32 -6.53
CA ASP A 59 -4.41 -3.55 -6.77
C ASP A 59 -5.61 -4.02 -5.91
N HIS A 60 -6.48 -3.08 -5.56
CA HIS A 60 -7.74 -3.28 -4.85
C HIS A 60 -7.65 -3.78 -3.40
N CYS A 61 -6.44 -3.96 -2.83
CA CYS A 61 -6.29 -4.37 -1.44
C CYS A 61 -6.83 -3.34 -0.44
N VAL A 62 -7.28 -3.84 0.71
CA VAL A 62 -7.84 -3.06 1.82
C VAL A 62 -7.06 -3.36 3.09
N LEU A 63 -6.46 -2.35 3.69
CA LEU A 63 -5.73 -2.45 4.95
C LEU A 63 -6.46 -1.58 5.97
N ASN A 64 -7.08 -2.19 6.96
CA ASN A 64 -7.81 -1.46 8.01
C ASN A 64 -6.85 -0.74 8.98
N ASP A 65 -7.42 -0.03 9.95
CA ASP A 65 -6.68 0.82 10.89
C ASP A 65 -5.53 0.07 11.59
N GLY A 66 -4.39 0.75 11.70
CA GLY A 66 -3.21 0.31 12.43
C GLY A 66 -2.38 -0.77 11.75
N VAL A 67 -2.68 -1.15 10.50
CA VAL A 67 -1.94 -2.22 9.81
C VAL A 67 -0.48 -1.81 9.56
N PHE A 68 0.44 -2.69 9.93
CA PHE A 68 1.87 -2.57 9.65
C PHE A 68 2.28 -3.60 8.58
N VAL A 69 2.70 -3.13 7.41
CA VAL A 69 3.28 -3.98 6.36
C VAL A 69 4.79 -3.88 6.43
N GLY A 70 5.45 -5.00 6.76
CA GLY A 70 6.90 -5.06 6.95
C GLY A 70 7.71 -4.76 5.67
N PRO A 71 9.01 -4.46 5.80
CA PRO A 71 9.87 -4.15 4.66
C PRO A 71 9.90 -5.31 3.67
N ASN A 72 9.79 -5.00 2.37
CA ASN A 72 9.77 -5.98 1.28
C ASN A 72 8.67 -7.06 1.37
N ALA A 73 7.64 -6.88 2.19
CA ALA A 73 6.49 -7.79 2.20
C ALA A 73 5.64 -7.61 0.94
N THR A 74 5.00 -8.70 0.48
CA THR A 74 4.16 -8.72 -0.72
C THR A 74 2.75 -9.15 -0.35
N LEU A 75 1.78 -8.27 -0.60
CA LEU A 75 0.35 -8.59 -0.58
C LEU A 75 -0.10 -8.79 -2.02
N LEU A 76 -0.13 -10.04 -2.47
CA LEU A 76 -0.55 -10.42 -3.81
C LEU A 76 -2.05 -10.75 -3.84
N ASN A 77 -2.77 -10.21 -4.82
CA ASN A 77 -4.19 -10.46 -5.02
C ASN A 77 -4.47 -11.58 -6.05
N ASP A 78 -3.46 -12.04 -6.79
CA ASP A 78 -3.57 -13.22 -7.65
C ASP A 78 -3.34 -14.48 -6.83
N SER A 79 -4.40 -15.24 -6.56
CA SER A 79 -4.32 -16.48 -5.77
C SER A 79 -3.60 -17.61 -6.49
N TYR A 80 -3.52 -17.59 -7.83
CA TYR A 80 -2.87 -18.62 -8.65
C TYR A 80 -2.08 -17.97 -9.80
N PRO A 81 -0.96 -17.31 -9.50
CA PRO A 81 -0.27 -16.46 -10.45
C PRO A 81 0.54 -17.22 -11.49
N PRO A 82 0.71 -16.68 -12.71
CA PRO A 82 -0.05 -15.56 -13.25
C PRO A 82 -1.39 -16.06 -13.84
N SER A 83 -2.51 -15.66 -13.23
CA SER A 83 -3.85 -16.05 -13.69
C SER A 83 -4.24 -15.45 -15.04
N ARG A 84 -3.62 -14.32 -15.43
CA ARG A 84 -3.89 -13.56 -16.66
C ARG A 84 -5.36 -13.13 -16.85
N ASN A 85 -6.18 -13.24 -15.79
CA ASN A 85 -7.57 -12.79 -15.78
C ASN A 85 -7.82 -12.03 -14.47
N ALA A 86 -8.02 -10.72 -14.58
CA ALA A 86 -8.26 -9.85 -13.43
C ALA A 86 -9.54 -10.19 -12.65
N GLU A 87 -10.52 -10.86 -13.27
CA GLU A 87 -11.73 -11.33 -12.58
C GLU A 87 -11.44 -12.40 -11.53
N ARG A 88 -10.27 -13.05 -11.61
CA ARG A 88 -9.83 -14.08 -10.65
C ARG A 88 -9.02 -13.51 -9.49
N TRP A 89 -8.68 -12.22 -9.53
CA TRP A 89 -7.96 -11.59 -8.45
C TRP A 89 -8.87 -11.46 -7.23
N ARG A 90 -8.32 -11.84 -6.07
CA ARG A 90 -8.96 -11.75 -4.78
C ARG A 90 -8.16 -10.73 -3.97
N PRO A 91 -8.68 -9.50 -3.82
CA PRO A 91 -7.99 -8.48 -3.05
C PRO A 91 -7.66 -8.97 -1.64
N VAL A 92 -6.48 -8.60 -1.15
CA VAL A 92 -6.09 -8.88 0.23
C VAL A 92 -6.79 -7.88 1.14
N VAL A 93 -7.46 -8.39 2.17
CA VAL A 93 -8.02 -7.58 3.25
C VAL A 93 -7.24 -7.90 4.52
N VAL A 94 -6.53 -6.90 5.06
CA VAL A 94 -5.84 -7.00 6.36
C VAL A 94 -6.70 -6.28 7.40
N HIS A 95 -7.23 -7.04 8.35
CA HIS A 95 -8.07 -6.50 9.41
C HIS A 95 -7.24 -5.83 10.50
N SER A 96 -7.86 -4.91 11.24
CA SER A 96 -7.23 -4.29 12.42
C SER A 96 -6.89 -5.34 13.48
N ASN A 97 -5.78 -5.15 14.20
CA ASN A 97 -5.23 -6.07 15.20
C ASN A 97 -4.73 -7.42 14.66
N ALA A 98 -4.44 -7.50 13.36
CA ALA A 98 -3.75 -8.63 12.73
C ALA A 98 -2.23 -8.58 12.96
#